data_AF-A0A1T5E3A2-F1
#
_entry.id   AF-A0A1T5E3A2-F1
#
_cell.length_a   1.000
_cell.length_b   1.000
_cell.length_c   1.000
_cell.angle_alpha   90.00
_cell.angle_beta   90.00
_cell.angle_gamma   90.00
#
_symmetry.space_group_name_H-M   'P 1'
#
loop_
_entity.id
_entity.type
_entity.pdbx_description
1 polymer ?
#
loop_
_entity_poly.entity_id
_entity_poly.type
_entity_poly.pdbx_seq_one_letter_code
_entity_poly.pdbx_strand_id
1 'polypeptide(L)'
;MNSPTRKIRSVVPNENWQLAIAFDDGTTRLFNASVAREEMGWPQLAYPQTFKHFSYSDSALTWPLLGNVTADYLYDNSAPVTQATLEHHALRLSYKNQAPTEENATHHVYGIYLHAFSEALFAVGESIGGGHAERGGSRRMTLREWRDWPGWKEHAILSGAEWAIPIIESCINDPEMLVDRLVREICRRAADPQ
;
A
#
# COMPACT_ATOMS: atom_id res chain seq x y z
N MET A 1 21.69 29.32 -11.23
CA MET A 1 20.32 29.39 -10.70
C MET A 1 20.09 28.07 -9.98
N ASN A 2 19.89 28.08 -8.66
CA ASN A 2 19.53 26.84 -7.96
C ASN A 2 18.10 26.50 -8.36
N SER A 3 17.89 25.32 -8.94
CA SER A 3 16.56 24.77 -9.13
C SER A 3 15.85 24.71 -7.78
N PRO A 4 14.55 25.03 -7.70
CA PRO A 4 13.81 24.90 -6.46
C PRO A 4 13.88 23.45 -5.97
N THR A 5 14.30 23.25 -4.72
CA THR A 5 14.32 21.93 -4.06
C THR A 5 12.91 21.39 -3.99
N ARG A 6 12.70 20.20 -4.55
CA ARG A 6 11.41 19.52 -4.55
C ARG A 6 11.00 19.11 -3.15
N LYS A 7 9.70 19.06 -2.91
CA LYS A 7 9.16 18.53 -1.66
C LYS A 7 8.18 17.41 -1.88
N ILE A 8 8.32 16.36 -1.09
CA ILE A 8 7.39 15.23 -1.02
C ILE A 8 6.18 15.64 -0.18
N ARG A 9 4.98 15.38 -0.69
CA ARG A 9 3.70 15.57 0.02
C ARG A 9 3.16 14.27 0.55
N SER A 10 3.20 13.21 -0.25
CA SER A 10 2.81 11.87 0.15
C SER A 10 3.54 10.84 -0.69
N VAL A 11 3.65 9.62 -0.15
CA VAL A 11 4.24 8.47 -0.83
C VAL A 11 3.35 7.27 -0.59
N VAL A 12 2.90 6.61 -1.67
CA VAL A 12 2.11 5.38 -1.60
C VAL A 12 2.83 4.27 -2.37
N PRO A 13 3.31 3.21 -1.70
CA PRO A 13 3.83 2.04 -2.39
C PRO A 13 2.70 1.23 -3.03
N ASN A 14 3.02 0.46 -4.07
CA ASN A 14 2.10 -0.51 -4.65
C ASN A 14 2.69 -1.94 -4.63
N GLU A 15 1.88 -2.90 -5.06
CA GLU A 15 2.30 -4.31 -5.17
C GLU A 15 3.20 -4.62 -6.39
N ASN A 16 3.57 -3.61 -7.18
CA ASN A 16 4.41 -3.74 -8.37
C ASN A 16 5.80 -3.09 -8.20
N TRP A 17 6.29 -2.94 -6.96
CA TRP A 17 7.58 -2.32 -6.64
C TRP A 17 7.72 -0.86 -7.13
N GLN A 18 6.62 -0.11 -7.12
CA GLN A 18 6.62 1.30 -7.45
C GLN A 18 6.10 2.16 -6.30
N LEU A 19 6.60 3.38 -6.22
CA LEU A 19 6.10 4.42 -5.32
C LEU A 19 5.37 5.47 -6.15
N ALA A 20 4.10 5.71 -5.84
CA ALA A 20 3.41 6.92 -6.27
C ALA A 20 3.75 8.05 -5.30
N ILE A 21 4.44 9.08 -5.80
CA ILE A 21 4.97 10.18 -5.00
C ILE A 21 4.27 11.46 -5.46
N ALA A 22 3.52 12.09 -4.56
CA ALA A 22 2.98 13.41 -4.79
C ALA A 22 4.02 14.47 -4.38
N PHE A 23 4.29 15.42 -5.26
CA PHE A 23 5.22 16.52 -5.04
C PHE A 23 4.49 17.84 -4.80
N ASP A 24 5.22 18.84 -4.34
CA ASP A 24 4.71 20.18 -4.03
C ASP A 24 4.32 21.03 -5.24
N ASP A 25 4.72 20.62 -6.44
CA ASP A 25 4.24 21.20 -7.70
C ASP A 25 2.87 20.65 -8.14
N GLY A 26 2.24 19.80 -7.33
CA GLY A 26 0.95 19.19 -7.60
C GLY A 26 1.02 17.97 -8.53
N THR A 27 2.21 17.59 -9.00
CA THR A 27 2.37 16.38 -9.81
C THR A 27 2.46 15.14 -8.93
N THR A 28 1.91 14.03 -9.43
CA THR A 28 2.19 12.69 -8.92
C THR A 28 3.06 11.97 -9.93
N ARG A 29 4.10 11.29 -9.45
CA ARG A 29 5.06 10.56 -10.27
C ARG A 29 5.26 9.14 -9.76
N LEU A 30 5.58 8.22 -10.66
CA LEU A 30 5.92 6.83 -10.35
C LEU A 30 7.42 6.63 -10.35
N PHE A 31 7.95 6.27 -9.19
CA PHE A 31 9.33 5.82 -9.02
C PHE A 31 9.36 4.28 -8.99
N ASN A 32 10.16 3.65 -9.84
CA ASN A 32 10.36 2.19 -9.83
C ASN A 32 11.55 1.84 -8.94
N ALA A 33 11.36 0.92 -7.98
CA ALA A 33 12.43 0.50 -7.09
C ALA A 33 13.62 -0.13 -7.83
N SER A 34 13.46 -0.63 -9.08
CA SER A 34 14.57 -1.08 -9.92
C SER A 34 15.66 -0.03 -10.09
N VAL A 35 15.30 1.26 -10.17
CA VAL A 35 16.29 2.34 -10.33
C VAL A 35 17.25 2.37 -9.13
N ALA A 36 16.72 2.37 -7.91
CA ALA A 36 17.56 2.31 -6.71
C ALA A 36 18.29 0.96 -6.55
N ARG A 37 17.69 -0.16 -6.97
CA ARG A 37 18.36 -1.46 -6.95
C ARG A 37 19.63 -1.45 -7.80
N GLU A 38 19.55 -0.85 -8.98
CA GLU A 38 20.62 -0.83 -9.97
C GLU A 38 21.65 0.27 -9.67
N GLU A 39 21.20 1.51 -9.48
CA GLU A 39 22.10 2.66 -9.32
C GLU A 39 22.76 2.75 -7.94
N MET A 40 22.04 2.34 -6.89
CA MET A 40 22.52 2.42 -5.51
C MET A 40 23.03 1.06 -4.97
N GLY A 41 22.89 -0.01 -5.76
CA GLY A 41 23.27 -1.35 -5.34
C GLY A 41 22.43 -1.86 -4.17
N TRP A 42 21.12 -1.60 -4.18
CA TRP A 42 20.17 -1.97 -3.12
C TRP A 42 19.25 -3.14 -3.51
N PRO A 43 19.77 -4.34 -3.85
CA PRO A 43 18.95 -5.47 -4.32
C PRO A 43 17.86 -5.90 -3.33
N GLN A 44 18.01 -5.55 -2.05
CA GLN A 44 17.04 -5.83 -0.99
C GLN A 44 15.68 -5.17 -1.25
N LEU A 45 15.60 -4.10 -2.05
CA LEU A 45 14.32 -3.53 -2.49
C LEU A 45 13.51 -4.48 -3.39
N ALA A 46 14.05 -5.63 -3.80
CA ALA A 46 13.27 -6.68 -4.44
C ALA A 46 12.35 -7.41 -3.45
N TYR A 47 12.64 -7.36 -2.15
CA TYR A 47 11.81 -7.97 -1.12
C TYR A 47 10.67 -7.02 -0.73
N PRO A 48 9.38 -7.43 -0.83
CA PRO A 48 8.25 -6.54 -0.57
C PRO A 48 8.28 -5.88 0.82
N GLN A 49 8.75 -6.61 1.84
CA GLN A 49 8.85 -6.09 3.21
C GLN A 49 9.87 -4.95 3.28
N THR A 50 11.09 -5.16 2.76
CA THR A 50 12.10 -4.12 2.71
C THR A 50 11.67 -2.93 1.85
N PHE A 51 11.06 -3.20 0.68
CA PHE A 51 10.57 -2.14 -0.21
C PHE A 51 9.54 -1.23 0.47
N LYS A 52 8.56 -1.81 1.18
CA LYS A 52 7.51 -1.04 1.85
C LYS A 52 7.98 -0.42 3.18
N HIS A 53 9.05 -0.94 3.78
CA HIS A 53 9.55 -0.44 5.05
C HIS A 53 10.39 0.84 4.90
N PHE A 54 9.70 1.93 4.58
CA PHE A 54 10.29 3.27 4.55
C PHE A 54 9.52 4.26 5.41
N SER A 55 10.18 5.37 5.71
CA SER A 55 9.60 6.60 6.21
C SER A 55 9.94 7.76 5.26
N TYR A 56 9.21 8.86 5.33
CA TYR A 56 9.52 10.03 4.51
C TYR A 56 9.27 11.34 5.26
N SER A 57 10.07 12.35 4.93
CA SER A 57 9.88 13.76 5.26
C SER A 57 9.48 14.53 4.00
N ASP A 58 9.40 15.87 4.07
CA ASP A 58 9.24 16.69 2.88
C ASP A 58 10.47 16.64 1.96
N SER A 59 11.65 16.30 2.48
CA SER A 59 12.92 16.39 1.74
C SER A 59 13.49 15.05 1.27
N ALA A 60 13.07 13.92 1.85
CA ALA A 60 13.65 12.61 1.53
C ALA A 60 12.75 11.44 1.93
N LEU A 61 13.00 10.30 1.31
CA LEU A 61 12.51 8.98 1.72
C LEU A 61 13.68 8.19 2.31
N THR A 62 13.46 7.52 3.44
CA THR A 62 14.47 6.72 4.14
C THR A 62 14.01 5.28 4.32
N TRP A 63 14.82 4.35 3.80
CA TRP A 63 14.78 2.93 4.15
C TRP A 63 15.78 2.68 5.27
N PRO A 64 15.34 2.30 6.50
CA PRO A 64 16.22 2.26 7.68
C PRO A 64 17.49 1.42 7.54
N LEU A 65 17.45 0.36 6.73
CA LEU A 65 18.57 -0.56 6.52
C LEU A 65 19.40 -0.28 5.26
N LEU A 66 19.01 0.69 4.44
CA LEU A 66 19.65 0.96 3.14
C LEU A 66 20.21 2.37 3.05
N GLY A 67 19.40 3.38 3.42
CA GLY A 67 19.79 4.78 3.32
C GLY A 67 18.62 5.69 2.97
N ASN A 68 18.95 6.92 2.60
CA ASN A 68 17.99 7.93 2.18
C ASN A 68 18.12 8.26 0.70
N VAL A 69 17.00 8.70 0.12
CA VAL A 69 16.89 9.19 -1.26
C VAL A 69 16.18 10.55 -1.20
N THR A 70 16.80 11.58 -1.76
CA THR A 70 16.26 12.95 -1.71
C THR A 70 15.02 13.12 -2.60
N ALA A 71 14.19 14.10 -2.27
CA ALA A 71 13.03 14.48 -3.09
C ALA A 71 13.44 14.83 -4.53
N ASP A 72 14.56 15.53 -4.72
CA ASP A 72 15.10 15.88 -6.04
C ASP A 72 15.46 14.60 -6.84
N TYR A 73 16.19 13.66 -6.23
CA TYR A 73 16.52 12.40 -6.88
C TYR A 73 15.25 11.62 -7.26
N LEU A 74 14.28 11.52 -6.35
CA LEU A 74 13.02 10.83 -6.62
C LEU A 74 12.25 11.49 -7.76
N TYR A 75 12.26 12.82 -7.84
CA TYR A 75 11.59 13.56 -8.91
C TYR A 75 12.26 13.28 -10.27
N ASP A 76 13.59 13.37 -10.33
CA ASP A 76 14.38 13.18 -11.55
C ASP A 76 14.33 11.73 -12.07
N ASN A 77 14.18 10.76 -11.16
CA ASN A 77 14.17 9.33 -11.46
C ASN A 77 12.77 8.68 -11.42
N SER A 78 11.72 9.50 -11.48
CA SER A 78 10.34 9.05 -11.60
C SER A 78 9.70 9.58 -12.88
N ALA A 79 8.58 8.98 -13.30
CA ALA A 79 7.82 9.44 -14.47
C ALA A 79 6.47 10.03 -14.04
N PRO A 80 5.97 11.11 -14.69
CA PRO A 80 4.60 11.58 -14.49
C PRO A 80 3.60 10.44 -14.74
N VAL A 81 2.50 10.43 -13.99
CA VAL A 81 1.47 9.41 -14.10
C VAL A 81 0.08 10.03 -14.15
N THR A 82 -0.83 9.38 -14.88
CA THR A 82 -2.22 9.80 -14.99
C THR A 82 -3.06 9.24 -13.84
N GLN A 83 -4.17 9.91 -13.55
CA GLN A 83 -5.14 9.44 -12.56
C GLN A 83 -5.68 8.04 -12.90
N ALA A 84 -5.96 7.76 -14.18
CA ALA A 84 -6.43 6.44 -14.62
C ALA A 84 -5.44 5.32 -14.28
N THR A 85 -4.13 5.56 -14.42
CA THR A 85 -3.11 4.59 -14.01
C THR A 85 -3.05 4.43 -12.49
N LEU A 86 -3.17 5.54 -11.75
CA LEU A 86 -3.15 5.52 -10.28
C LEU A 86 -4.35 4.77 -9.68
N GLU A 87 -5.53 4.79 -10.30
CA GLU A 87 -6.71 4.06 -9.81
C GLU A 87 -6.49 2.53 -9.72
N HIS A 88 -5.56 2.00 -10.52
CA HIS A 88 -5.17 0.60 -10.49
C HIS A 88 -4.07 0.28 -9.45
N HIS A 89 -3.52 1.29 -8.76
CA HIS A 89 -2.58 1.05 -7.67
C HIS A 89 -3.29 0.38 -6.50
N ALA A 90 -2.89 -0.86 -6.24
CA ALA A 90 -3.23 -1.59 -5.04
C ALA A 90 -2.03 -1.60 -4.08
N LEU A 91 -2.31 -1.38 -2.81
CA LEU A 91 -1.43 -1.62 -1.68
C LEU A 91 -2.08 -2.65 -0.78
N ARG A 92 -1.45 -3.79 -0.57
CA ARG A 92 -1.90 -4.82 0.35
C ARG A 92 -1.87 -4.26 1.77
N LEU A 93 -3.05 -4.14 2.37
CA LEU A 93 -3.23 -3.79 3.77
C LEU A 93 -3.01 -5.04 4.63
N SER A 94 -3.59 -6.17 4.22
CA SER A 94 -3.45 -7.45 4.91
C SER A 94 -3.72 -8.63 3.99
N TYR A 95 -3.16 -9.78 4.35
CA TYR A 95 -3.35 -11.04 3.64
C TYR A 95 -2.99 -12.20 4.57
N LYS A 96 -3.96 -12.99 4.99
CA LYS A 96 -3.75 -14.04 5.99
C LYS A 96 -4.46 -15.33 5.61
N ASN A 97 -3.70 -16.42 5.64
CA ASN A 97 -4.24 -17.76 5.52
C ASN A 97 -4.83 -18.20 6.87
N GLN A 98 -6.10 -18.56 6.85
CA GLN A 98 -6.87 -19.11 7.96
C GLN A 98 -6.91 -20.64 7.93
N ALA A 99 -6.37 -21.27 6.89
CA ALA A 99 -6.27 -22.72 6.84
C ALA A 99 -5.41 -23.26 8.01
N PRO A 100 -5.76 -24.43 8.57
CA PRO A 100 -6.83 -25.33 8.10
C PRO A 100 -8.24 -24.85 8.49
N THR A 101 -9.20 -25.03 7.57
CA THR A 101 -10.64 -24.81 7.80
C THR A 101 -11.47 -25.93 7.17
N GLU A 102 -12.77 -25.99 7.44
CA GLU A 102 -13.67 -26.95 6.77
C GLU A 102 -13.69 -26.77 5.23
N GLU A 103 -13.51 -25.54 4.76
CA GLU A 103 -13.47 -25.22 3.32
C GLU A 103 -12.20 -25.72 2.63
N ASN A 104 -11.06 -25.66 3.33
CA ASN A 104 -9.79 -26.13 2.80
C ASN A 104 -8.74 -26.32 3.89
N ALA A 105 -7.97 -27.41 3.79
CA ALA A 105 -6.93 -27.76 4.75
C ALA A 105 -5.67 -26.90 4.65
N THR A 106 -5.38 -26.29 3.50
CA THR A 106 -4.10 -25.58 3.26
C THR A 106 -4.25 -24.17 2.72
N HIS A 107 -5.39 -23.81 2.14
CA HIS A 107 -5.60 -22.51 1.49
C HIS A 107 -7.02 -21.98 1.72
N HIS A 108 -7.16 -21.11 2.70
CA HIS A 108 -8.36 -20.33 2.94
C HIS A 108 -7.91 -18.93 3.39
N VAL A 109 -7.80 -18.02 2.44
CA VAL A 109 -7.10 -16.75 2.61
C VAL A 109 -8.06 -15.58 2.55
N TYR A 110 -7.95 -14.70 3.53
CA TYR A 110 -8.63 -13.42 3.55
C TYR A 110 -7.63 -12.30 3.26
N GLY A 111 -7.99 -11.39 2.36
CA GLY A 111 -7.15 -10.27 1.95
C GLY A 111 -7.90 -8.95 1.90
N ILE A 112 -7.18 -7.87 2.23
CA ILE A 112 -7.64 -6.49 2.08
C ILE A 112 -6.55 -5.70 1.35
N TYR A 113 -6.96 -4.99 0.31
CA TYR A 113 -6.12 -4.08 -0.45
C TYR A 113 -6.70 -2.67 -0.40
N LEU A 114 -5.82 -1.69 -0.23
CA LEU A 114 -6.08 -0.27 -0.31
C LEU A 114 -5.79 0.23 -1.73
N HIS A 115 -6.74 0.94 -2.32
CA HIS A 115 -6.59 1.65 -3.59
C HIS A 115 -6.64 3.15 -3.32
N ALA A 116 -5.51 3.70 -2.89
CA ALA A 116 -5.38 5.05 -2.36
C ALA A 116 -5.83 6.17 -3.31
N PHE A 117 -5.92 5.88 -4.61
CA PHE A 117 -6.27 6.85 -5.66
C PHE A 117 -7.63 6.57 -6.29
N SER A 118 -8.46 5.72 -5.68
CA SER A 118 -9.77 5.33 -6.20
C SER A 118 -10.87 5.60 -5.17
N GLU A 119 -12.06 6.02 -5.62
CA GLU A 119 -13.23 6.14 -4.75
C GLU A 119 -13.61 4.81 -4.10
N ALA A 120 -13.48 3.71 -4.86
CA ALA A 120 -13.53 2.37 -4.31
C ALA A 120 -12.23 2.12 -3.53
N LEU A 121 -12.19 2.62 -2.31
CA LEU A 121 -10.98 2.67 -1.50
C LEU A 121 -10.46 1.27 -1.13
N PHE A 122 -11.34 0.30 -0.92
CA PHE A 122 -10.96 -1.05 -0.49
C PHE A 122 -11.28 -2.09 -1.54
N ALA A 123 -10.40 -3.08 -1.70
CA ALA A 123 -10.73 -4.36 -2.31
C ALA A 123 -10.61 -5.43 -1.24
N VAL A 124 -11.68 -6.17 -1.00
CA VAL A 124 -11.69 -7.26 -0.01
C VAL A 124 -12.00 -8.55 -0.66
N GLY A 125 -11.25 -9.59 -0.31
CA GLY A 125 -11.41 -10.88 -0.93
C GLY A 125 -11.18 -12.04 0.01
N GLU A 126 -11.71 -13.16 -0.43
CA GLU A 126 -11.58 -14.49 0.13
C GLU A 126 -11.16 -15.40 -1.01
N SER A 127 -10.14 -16.21 -0.78
CA SER A 127 -9.59 -17.16 -1.76
C SER A 127 -9.44 -18.52 -1.07
N ILE A 128 -10.10 -19.52 -1.63
CA ILE A 128 -10.22 -20.87 -1.07
C ILE A 128 -9.70 -21.85 -2.13
N GLY A 129 -8.83 -22.78 -1.74
CA GLY A 129 -8.38 -23.87 -2.60
C GLY A 129 -7.05 -23.65 -3.33
N GLY A 130 -6.72 -22.43 -3.76
CA GLY A 130 -5.45 -22.20 -4.46
C GLY A 130 -5.49 -22.61 -5.94
N GLY A 131 -4.86 -21.84 -6.83
CA GLY A 131 -4.52 -22.26 -8.19
C GLY A 131 -5.71 -22.62 -9.09
N HIS A 132 -5.78 -23.88 -9.54
CA HIS A 132 -6.87 -24.33 -10.43
C HIS A 132 -8.18 -24.66 -9.70
N ALA A 133 -8.15 -24.72 -8.37
CA ALA A 133 -9.30 -25.03 -7.52
C ALA A 133 -9.84 -23.78 -6.78
N GLU A 134 -9.48 -22.58 -7.25
CA GLU A 134 -9.88 -21.32 -6.61
C GLU A 134 -11.40 -21.18 -6.53
N ARG A 135 -11.87 -21.02 -5.31
CA ARG A 135 -13.22 -20.61 -4.93
C ARG A 135 -13.11 -19.32 -4.11
N GLY A 136 -14.18 -18.54 -4.07
CA GLY A 136 -14.19 -17.24 -3.38
C GLY A 136 -14.34 -16.09 -4.38
N GLY A 137 -13.97 -14.89 -3.95
CA GLY A 137 -14.16 -13.70 -4.75
C GLY A 137 -13.58 -12.46 -4.09
N SER A 138 -13.65 -11.35 -4.82
CA SER A 138 -13.31 -10.04 -4.26
C SER A 138 -14.37 -9.01 -4.60
N ARG A 139 -14.52 -8.03 -3.70
CA ARG A 139 -15.42 -6.90 -3.86
C ARG A 139 -14.63 -5.60 -3.68
N ARG A 140 -14.76 -4.70 -4.65
CA ARG A 140 -14.30 -3.31 -4.55
C ARG A 140 -15.40 -2.50 -3.85
N MET A 141 -15.03 -1.70 -2.87
CA MET A 141 -15.97 -0.96 -2.02
C MET A 141 -15.41 0.43 -1.72
N THR A 142 -16.30 1.42 -1.75
CA THR A 142 -16.04 2.75 -1.17
C THR A 142 -15.90 2.65 0.35
N LEU A 143 -15.35 3.69 0.99
CA LEU A 143 -15.28 3.78 2.46
C LEU A 143 -16.68 3.67 3.11
N ARG A 144 -17.70 4.25 2.46
CA ARG A 144 -19.09 4.21 2.93
C ARG A 144 -19.64 2.79 2.88
N GLU A 145 -19.51 2.11 1.73
CA GLU A 145 -19.97 0.74 1.59
C GLU A 145 -19.26 -0.21 2.55
N TRP A 146 -17.94 -0.01 2.75
CA TRP A 146 -17.16 -0.78 3.71
C TRP A 146 -17.73 -0.65 5.12
N ARG A 147 -17.98 0.58 5.57
CA ARG A 147 -18.56 0.86 6.89
C ARG A 147 -19.95 0.26 7.07
N ASP A 148 -20.78 0.36 6.03
CA ASP A 148 -22.17 -0.07 6.08
C ASP A 148 -22.31 -1.60 5.95
N TRP A 149 -21.23 -2.32 5.63
CA TRP A 149 -21.20 -3.78 5.56
C TRP A 149 -21.04 -4.41 6.96
N PRO A 150 -22.05 -5.10 7.53
CA PRO A 150 -21.97 -5.59 8.92
C PRO A 150 -20.77 -6.49 9.24
N GLY A 151 -20.25 -7.23 8.24
CA GLY A 151 -19.14 -8.16 8.39
C GLY A 151 -17.74 -7.56 8.23
N TRP A 152 -17.60 -6.25 8.00
CA TRP A 152 -16.30 -5.66 7.64
C TRP A 152 -15.22 -5.84 8.71
N LYS A 153 -15.60 -5.76 10.00
CA LYS A 153 -14.67 -5.96 11.14
C LYS A 153 -14.21 -7.41 11.23
N GLU A 154 -15.13 -8.35 11.04
CA GLU A 154 -14.82 -9.78 11.04
C GLU A 154 -13.85 -10.10 9.89
N HIS A 155 -14.10 -9.58 8.69
CA HIS A 155 -13.18 -9.74 7.56
C HIS A 155 -11.81 -9.08 7.83
N ALA A 156 -11.79 -7.92 8.50
CA ALA A 156 -10.54 -7.30 8.94
C ALA A 156 -9.77 -8.21 9.91
N ILE A 157 -10.43 -8.82 10.89
CA ILE A 157 -9.79 -9.77 11.82
C ILE A 157 -9.28 -11.01 11.08
N LEU A 158 -10.10 -11.63 10.24
CA LEU A 158 -9.74 -12.82 9.46
C LEU A 158 -8.59 -12.55 8.48
N SER A 159 -8.50 -11.34 7.93
CA SER A 159 -7.38 -10.97 7.06
C SER A 159 -6.11 -10.58 7.83
N GLY A 160 -6.15 -10.42 9.16
CA GLY A 160 -5.03 -9.92 9.97
C GLY A 160 -4.92 -8.38 10.04
N ALA A 161 -5.97 -7.68 9.61
CA ALA A 161 -6.11 -6.22 9.63
C ALA A 161 -6.84 -5.67 10.88
N GLU A 162 -6.90 -6.40 11.99
CA GLU A 162 -7.55 -5.91 13.22
C GLU A 162 -7.00 -4.53 13.65
N TRP A 163 -5.70 -4.31 13.47
CA TRP A 163 -5.03 -3.05 13.76
C TRP A 163 -5.56 -1.85 12.96
N ALA A 164 -6.16 -2.09 11.78
CA ALA A 164 -6.68 -1.04 10.91
C ALA A 164 -8.06 -0.56 11.34
N ILE A 165 -8.82 -1.36 12.09
CA ILE A 165 -10.17 -1.04 12.58
C ILE A 165 -10.20 0.33 13.29
N PRO A 166 -9.39 0.60 14.34
CA PRO A 166 -9.43 1.90 15.01
C PRO A 166 -8.99 3.08 14.12
N ILE A 167 -8.13 2.83 13.11
CA ILE A 167 -7.72 3.88 12.16
C ILE A 167 -8.89 4.24 11.23
N ILE A 168 -9.58 3.22 10.70
CA ILE A 168 -10.76 3.39 9.84
C ILE A 168 -11.88 4.12 10.60
N GLU A 169 -12.15 3.73 11.84
CA GLU A 169 -13.19 4.35 12.66
C GLU A 169 -12.87 5.81 13.00
N SER A 170 -11.61 6.11 13.34
CA SER A 170 -11.19 7.48 13.72
C SER A 170 -11.15 8.47 12.53
N CYS A 171 -11.01 7.97 11.30
CA CYS A 171 -10.87 8.79 10.09
C CYS A 171 -12.04 8.62 9.12
N ILE A 172 -13.18 8.12 9.58
CA ILE A 172 -14.29 7.69 8.70
C ILE A 172 -14.87 8.80 7.82
N ASN A 173 -14.73 10.06 8.24
CA ASN A 173 -15.22 11.24 7.52
C ASN A 173 -14.11 11.98 6.76
N ASP A 174 -12.89 11.46 6.75
CA ASP A 174 -11.72 12.08 6.12
C ASP A 174 -10.92 11.01 5.35
N PRO A 175 -11.29 10.73 4.09
CA PRO A 175 -10.62 9.70 3.28
C PRO A 175 -9.13 9.98 3.04
N GLU A 176 -8.73 11.25 2.93
CA GLU A 176 -7.34 11.63 2.71
C GLU A 176 -6.49 11.32 3.94
N MET A 177 -6.95 11.73 5.13
CA MET A 177 -6.28 11.39 6.39
C MET A 177 -6.29 9.87 6.63
N LEU A 178 -7.38 9.18 6.28
CA LEU A 178 -7.45 7.73 6.39
C LEU A 178 -6.38 7.05 5.53
N VAL A 179 -6.25 7.46 4.26
CA VAL A 179 -5.23 6.92 3.34
C VAL A 179 -3.83 7.17 3.89
N ASP A 180 -3.50 8.39 4.30
CA ASP A 180 -2.16 8.70 4.83
C ASP A 180 -1.83 7.84 6.07
N ARG A 181 -2.76 7.73 7.02
CA ARG A 181 -2.55 6.92 8.23
C ARG A 181 -2.40 5.44 7.93
N LEU A 182 -3.24 4.88 7.06
CA LEU A 182 -3.14 3.48 6.67
C LEU A 182 -1.83 3.20 5.95
N VAL A 183 -1.44 4.04 4.97
CA VAL A 183 -0.19 3.86 4.23
C VAL A 183 1.01 3.93 5.18
N ARG A 184 1.08 4.93 6.06
CA ARG A 184 2.15 5.04 7.05
C ARG A 184 2.22 3.82 7.97
N GLU A 185 1.08 3.35 8.46
CA GLU A 185 1.05 2.19 9.35
C GLU A 185 1.41 0.88 8.61
N ILE A 186 1.01 0.72 7.34
CA ILE A 186 1.45 -0.40 6.48
C ILE A 186 2.97 -0.38 6.32
N CYS A 187 3.56 0.78 5.97
CA CYS A 187 5.01 0.92 5.81
C CYS A 187 5.76 0.67 7.13
N ARG A 188 5.20 1.13 8.25
CA ARG A 188 5.76 0.86 9.59
C ARG A 188 5.74 -0.63 9.91
N ARG A 189 4.62 -1.31 9.64
CA ARG A 189 4.44 -2.74 9.91
C ARG A 189 5.21 -3.66 8.98
N ALA A 190 5.61 -3.20 7.80
CA ALA A 190 6.50 -3.95 6.91
C ALA A 190 7.88 -4.27 7.55
N ALA A 191 8.26 -3.59 8.64
CA ALA A 191 9.43 -3.92 9.45
C ALA A 191 9.31 -5.26 10.17
N ASP A 192 8.08 -5.62 10.56
CA ASP A 192 7.73 -6.71 11.45
C ASP A 192 6.83 -7.69 10.69
N PRO A 193 7.38 -8.60 9.86
CA PRO A 193 6.55 -9.62 9.22
C PRO A 193 5.90 -10.49 10.30
N GLN A 194 4.58 -10.33 10.45
CA GLN A 194 3.73 -11.23 11.25
C GLN A 194 3.63 -12.61 10.62
#